data_AF-A0A4Y2JRR4-F1
#
_entry.id   AF-A0A4Y2JRR4-F1
#
_cell.length_a   1.000
_cell.length_b   1.000
_cell.length_c   1.000
_cell.angle_alpha   90.00
_cell.angle_beta   90.00
_cell.angle_gamma   90.00
#
_symmetry.space_group_name_H-M   'P 1'
#
loop_
_entity.id
_entity.type
_entity.pdbx_description
1 polymer ?
#
loop_
_entity_poly.entity_id
_entity_poly.type
_entity_poly.pdbx_seq_one_letter_code
_entity_poly.pdbx_strand_id
1 'polypeptide(L)'
;MLQREFSNSSVKMATVQQMPRLAPLRFHESKSIATVQRHFRLEYRNCQSPSKNSIKCWYEQFKEQEMCIIGKVLDDHRYQTKLLNE
;
A
#
# COMPACT_ATOMS: atom_id res chain seq x y z
N MET A 1 -34.89 3.12 -4.68
CA MET A 1 -33.46 3.50 -4.57
C MET A 1 -33.03 3.35 -3.12
N LEU A 2 -32.31 2.28 -2.79
CA LEU A 2 -31.79 2.07 -1.43
C LEU A 2 -30.53 2.93 -1.27
N GLN A 3 -30.65 4.08 -0.60
CA GLN A 3 -29.49 4.78 -0.07
C GLN A 3 -28.92 3.93 1.07
N ARG A 4 -27.83 3.23 0.77
CA ARG A 4 -27.03 2.50 1.75
C ARG A 4 -26.26 3.54 2.55
N GLU A 5 -26.81 3.91 3.71
CA GLU A 5 -26.10 4.68 4.73
C GLU A 5 -24.94 3.83 5.24
N PHE A 6 -23.79 3.90 4.56
CA PHE A 6 -22.54 3.42 5.13
C PHE A 6 -22.19 4.37 6.28
N SER A 7 -22.36 3.89 7.51
CA SER A 7 -21.96 4.58 8.73
C SER A 7 -20.58 5.22 8.56
N ASN A 8 -20.44 6.51 8.85
CA ASN A 8 -19.18 7.26 8.77
C ASN A 8 -18.01 6.60 9.54
N SER A 9 -18.27 5.65 10.45
CA SER A 9 -17.26 4.83 11.12
C SER A 9 -16.66 3.74 10.23
N SER A 10 -17.42 3.18 9.29
CA SER A 10 -16.97 2.13 8.37
C SER A 10 -15.93 2.66 7.37
N VAL A 11 -16.14 3.88 6.86
CA VAL A 11 -15.16 4.55 6.00
C VAL A 11 -13.85 4.75 6.77
N LYS A 12 -13.88 5.34 7.97
CA LYS A 12 -12.69 5.55 8.81
C LYS A 12 -11.90 4.26 9.07
N MET A 13 -12.57 3.15 9.38
CA MET A 13 -11.91 1.86 9.66
C MET A 13 -11.37 1.19 8.39
N ALA A 14 -12.09 1.28 7.28
CA ALA A 14 -11.62 0.80 5.98
C ALA A 14 -10.36 1.57 5.53
N THR A 15 -10.29 2.88 5.82
CA THR A 15 -9.14 3.70 5.43
C THR A 15 -7.92 3.49 6.33
N VAL A 16 -8.09 3.19 7.63
CA VAL A 16 -6.97 2.79 8.51
C VAL A 16 -6.30 1.49 8.02
N GLN A 17 -7.08 0.53 7.52
CA GLN A 17 -6.54 -0.71 6.96
C GLN A 17 -5.91 -0.56 5.56
N GLN A 18 -6.34 0.41 4.77
CA GLN A 18 -5.73 0.72 3.47
C GLN A 18 -4.42 1.53 3.62
N MET A 19 -4.19 2.12 4.79
CA MET A 19 -3.04 2.99 5.02
C MET A 19 -1.67 2.29 4.97
N PRO A 20 -1.49 1.08 5.52
CA PRO A 20 -0.30 0.27 5.29
C PRO A 20 -0.01 0.01 3.81
N ARG A 21 -1.01 0.10 2.92
CA ARG A 21 -0.84 -0.06 1.46
C ARG A 21 -0.42 1.23 0.77
N LEU A 22 -0.86 2.39 1.25
CA LEU A 22 -0.58 3.69 0.63
C LEU A 22 0.68 4.38 1.18
N ALA A 23 1.00 4.19 2.46
CA ALA A 23 2.16 4.79 3.09
C ALA A 23 3.51 4.40 2.44
N PRO A 24 3.72 3.13 2.02
CA PRO A 24 4.91 2.74 1.25
C PRO A 24 5.06 3.49 -0.08
N LEU A 25 3.94 3.64 -0.79
CA LEU A 25 3.88 4.31 -2.09
C LEU A 25 4.24 5.80 -1.97
N ARG A 26 3.64 6.47 -0.98
CA ARG A 26 3.94 7.87 -0.65
C ARG A 26 5.39 8.04 -0.17
N PHE A 27 5.95 7.05 0.53
CA PHE A 27 7.34 7.06 0.94
C PHE A 27 8.28 6.86 -0.25
N HIS A 28 7.96 5.96 -1.18
CA HIS A 28 8.74 5.74 -2.39
C HIS A 28 8.83 7.01 -3.25
N GLU A 29 7.69 7.69 -3.44
CA GLU A 29 7.60 8.92 -4.22
C GLU A 29 8.32 10.10 -3.54
N SER A 30 8.03 10.35 -2.26
CA SER A 30 8.56 11.52 -1.54
C SER A 30 9.96 11.32 -0.95
N LYS A 31 10.41 10.07 -0.82
CA LYS A 31 11.63 9.64 -0.10
C LYS A 31 11.77 10.24 1.31
N SER A 32 10.66 10.63 1.93
CA SER A 32 10.64 11.39 3.18
C SER A 32 9.58 10.89 4.16
N ILE A 33 10.03 10.42 5.32
CA ILE A 33 9.16 10.00 6.43
C ILE A 33 8.33 11.18 6.94
N ALA A 34 8.92 12.37 7.03
CA ALA A 34 8.23 13.57 7.49
C ALA A 34 7.07 13.94 6.54
N THR A 35 7.26 13.74 5.23
CA THR A 35 6.22 13.98 4.22
C THR A 35 5.06 13.00 4.35
N VAL A 36 5.34 11.72 4.60
CA VAL A 36 4.32 10.68 4.84
C VAL A 36 3.55 10.97 6.13
N GLN A 37 4.24 11.35 7.21
CA GLN A 37 3.59 11.71 8.47
C GLN A 37 2.75 12.99 8.36
N ARG A 38 3.20 13.99 7.58
CA ARG A 38 2.44 15.21 7.32
C ARG A 38 1.17 14.91 6.54
N HIS A 39 1.25 14.11 5.48
CA HIS A 39 0.07 13.67 4.73
C HIS A 39 -0.92 12.93 5.62
N PHE A 40 -0.42 12.04 6.48
CA PHE A 40 -1.26 11.34 7.45
C PHE A 40 -2.01 12.31 8.37
N ARG A 41 -1.34 13.31 8.93
CA ARG A 41 -1.98 14.30 9.81
C ARG A 41 -3.02 15.15 9.08
N LEU A 42 -2.77 15.44 7.79
CA LEU A 42 -3.69 16.22 6.96
C LEU A 42 -4.96 15.43 6.60
N GLU A 43 -4.80 14.17 6.19
CA GLU A 43 -5.92 13.31 5.76
C GLU A 43 -6.75 12.79 6.94
N TYR A 44 -6.11 12.50 8.08
CA TYR A 44 -6.75 11.81 9.21
C TYR A 44 -6.79 12.66 10.48
N ARG A 45 -7.09 13.96 10.35
CA ARG A 45 -7.18 14.92 11.47
C ARG A 45 -7.62 14.25 12.79
N ASN A 46 -6.78 14.38 13.82
CA ASN A 46 -6.86 13.75 15.16
C ASN A 46 -6.39 12.29 15.30
N CYS A 47 -5.86 11.64 14.26
CA CYS A 47 -5.20 10.35 14.38
C CYS A 47 -3.70 10.49 14.70
N GLN A 48 -3.17 9.55 15.47
CA GLN A 48 -1.74 9.52 15.81
C GLN A 48 -0.90 9.18 14.57
N SER A 49 0.05 10.04 14.23
CA SER A 49 0.93 9.80 13.08
C SER A 49 1.74 8.51 13.26
N PRO A 50 1.86 7.68 12.21
CA PRO A 50 2.58 6.43 12.30
C PRO A 50 4.05 6.67 12.64
N SER A 51 4.63 5.73 13.41
CA SER A 51 6.03 5.81 13.81
C SER A 51 6.95 5.65 12.60
N LYS A 52 8.17 6.17 12.72
CA LYS A 52 9.21 5.98 11.69
C LYS A 52 9.46 4.49 11.39
N ASN A 53 9.40 3.64 12.41
CA ASN A 53 9.60 2.20 12.26
C ASN A 53 8.44 1.53 11.52
N SER A 54 7.20 1.96 11.80
CA SER A 54 6.00 1.47 11.09
C SER A 54 6.08 1.80 9.60
N ILE A 55 6.46 3.03 9.25
CA ILE A 55 6.60 3.46 7.84
C ILE A 55 7.68 2.65 7.12
N LYS A 56 8.83 2.40 7.77
CA LYS A 56 9.89 1.55 7.20
C LYS A 56 9.44 0.11 6.99
N CYS A 57 8.80 -0.49 8.00
CA CYS A 57 8.32 -1.87 7.92
C CYS A 57 7.30 -2.05 6.79
N TRP A 58 6.36 -1.10 6.63
CA TRP A 58 5.44 -1.13 5.50
C TRP A 58 6.15 -0.99 4.15
N TYR A 59 7.20 -0.17 4.08
CA TYR A 59 7.99 -0.03 2.85
C TYR A 59 8.78 -1.29 2.49
N GLU A 60 9.35 -1.98 3.47
CA GLU A 60 10.03 -3.26 3.26
C GLU A 60 9.04 -4.33 2.76
N GLN A 61 7.87 -4.45 3.40
CA GLN A 61 6.81 -5.35 2.95
C GLN A 61 6.31 -5.02 1.53
N PHE A 62 6.24 -3.73 1.19
CA PHE A 62 5.88 -3.29 -0.15
C PHE A 62 6.92 -3.70 -1.20
N LYS A 63 8.22 -3.55 -0.91
CA LYS A 63 9.28 -4.02 -1.81
C LYS A 63 9.23 -5.54 -2.01
N GLU A 64 8.98 -6.30 -0.95
CA GLU A 64 8.85 -7.75 -1.03
C GLU A 64 7.67 -8.15 -1.92
N GLN A 65 6.54 -7.43 -1.85
CA GLN A 65 5.42 -7.64 -2.76
C GLN A 65 5.76 -7.26 -4.20
N GLU A 66 6.43 -6.13 -4.43
CA GLU A 66 6.86 -5.70 -5.77
C GLU A 66 7.79 -6.75 -6.41
N MET A 67 8.77 -7.25 -5.65
CA MET A 67 9.64 -8.35 -6.09
C MET A 67 8.86 -9.65 -6.35
N CYS A 68 7.90 -9.99 -5.50
CA CYS A 68 7.10 -11.21 -5.66
C CYS A 68 6.22 -11.14 -6.93
N ILE A 69 5.66 -9.97 -7.25
CA ILE A 69 4.87 -9.76 -8.47
C ILE A 69 5.78 -9.86 -9.71
N ILE A 70 6.94 -9.19 -9.71
CA ILE A 70 7.89 -9.25 -10.82
C ILE A 70 8.40 -10.67 -11.05
N GLY A 71 8.71 -11.41 -9.98
CA GLY A 71 9.14 -12.81 -10.06
C GLY A 71 8.09 -13.71 -10.72
N LYS A 72 6.82 -13.57 -10.32
CA LYS A 72 5.70 -14.33 -10.92
C LYS A 72 5.49 -14.01 -12.39
N VAL A 73 5.57 -12.74 -12.78
CA VAL A 73 5.45 -12.32 -14.18
C VAL A 73 6.58 -12.90 -15.04
N LEU A 74 7.80 -12.95 -14.50
CA LEU A 74 8.94 -13.56 -15.16
C LEU A 74 8.80 -15.09 -15.29
N ASP A 75 8.28 -15.75 -14.26
CA ASP A 75 8.03 -17.19 -14.29
C ASP A 75 6.93 -17.56 -15.29
N ASP A 76 5.82 -16.82 -15.32
CA ASP A 76 4.74 -17.02 -16.30
C ASP A 76 5.25 -16.83 -17.74
N HIS A 77 6.03 -15.78 -18.00
CA HIS A 77 6.64 -15.55 -19.31
C HIS A 77 7.57 -16.70 -19.73
N ARG A 78 8.37 -17.21 -18.79
CA ARG A 78 9.25 -18.37 -19.02
C ARG A 78 8.47 -19.66 -19.30
N TYR A 79 7.33 -19.85 -18.63
CA TYR A 79 6.44 -20.98 -18.91
C TYR A 79 5.80 -20.89 -20.30
N GLN A 80 5.31 -19.70 -20.67
CA GLN A 80 4.71 -19.48 -22.00
C GLN A 80 5.71 -19.68 -23.13
N THR A 81 6.95 -19.20 -22.97
CA THR A 81 8.01 -19.39 -23.98
C THR A 81 8.48 -20.84 -24.10
N LYS A 82 8.33 -21.68 -23.06
CA LYS A 82 8.61 -23.12 -23.18
C LYS A 82 7.50 -23.86 -23.94
N LEU A 83 6.23 -23.55 -23.66
CA LEU A 83 5.06 -24.14 -24.32
C LEU A 83 4.94 -23.80 -25.81
N LEU A 84 5.49 -22.67 -26.25
CA LEU A 84 5.45 -22.24 -27.65
C LEU A 84 6.53 -22.90 -28.53
N ASN A 85 7.55 -23.53 -27.91
CA ASN A 85 8.70 -24.11 -28.57
C ASN A 85 8.71 -25.67 -28.52
N GLU A 86 7.62 -26.26 -28.04
CA GLU A 86 7.33 -27.70 -28.04
C GLU A 86 6.24 -28.01 -29.07
#